data_AF-A0A5Q4SI85-F1
#
_entry.id   AF-A0A5Q4SI85-F1
#
_cell.length_a   1.000
_cell.length_b   1.000
_cell.length_c   1.000
_cell.angle_alpha   90.00
_cell.angle_beta   90.00
_cell.angle_gamma   90.00
#
_symmetry.space_group_name_H-M   'P 1'
#
loop_
_entity.id
_entity.type
_entity.pdbx_description
1 polymer ?
#
loop_
_entity_poly.entity_id
_entity_poly.type
_entity_poly.pdbx_seq_one_letter_code
_entity_poly.pdbx_strand_id
1 'polypeptide(L)'
;MRRVAFIAPALLALSLSACTSGDAEPGEEADAKPASATSAGSSTLDLKLPKNAKYLIPETTGSGTKKIDPFLSEKDVYTVHVRCDGEGNLSLGDEATDPVQVKCGGPVAIGNIFVDEGAEQSLTVSPESEKTTWAIAIVEGK
;
A
#
# COMPACT_ATOMS: atom_id res chain seq x y z
N MET A 1 -29.05 -43.55 -28.69
CA MET A 1 -29.79 -43.27 -27.44
C MET A 1 -28.84 -42.72 -26.39
N ARG A 2 -28.97 -41.45 -26.01
CA ARG A 2 -28.55 -40.92 -24.71
C ARG A 2 -29.33 -39.62 -24.49
N ARG A 3 -30.19 -39.64 -23.46
CA ARG A 3 -31.11 -38.55 -23.10
C ARG A 3 -30.33 -37.48 -22.36
N VAL A 4 -30.43 -36.24 -22.80
CA VAL A 4 -29.98 -35.07 -22.03
C VAL A 4 -31.24 -34.34 -21.61
N ALA A 5 -31.56 -34.42 -20.33
CA ALA A 5 -32.66 -33.68 -19.72
C ALA A 5 -32.11 -32.33 -19.25
N PHE A 6 -32.49 -31.25 -19.93
CA PHE A 6 -32.30 -29.89 -19.44
C PHE A 6 -33.55 -29.49 -18.65
N ILE A 7 -33.38 -29.24 -17.35
CA ILE A 7 -34.40 -28.62 -16.50
C ILE A 7 -33.99 -27.15 -16.33
N ALA A 8 -34.81 -26.25 -16.87
CA ALA A 8 -34.86 -24.84 -16.51
C ALA A 8 -36.12 -24.62 -15.64
N PRO A 9 -36.43 -23.41 -15.14
CA PRO A 9 -35.63 -22.36 -14.51
C PRO A 9 -36.19 -22.04 -13.09
N ALA A 10 -35.55 -21.18 -12.30
CA ALA A 10 -36.20 -20.58 -11.13
C ALA A 10 -35.83 -19.10 -11.00
N LEU A 11 -36.71 -18.25 -11.53
CA LEU A 11 -36.87 -16.86 -11.15
C LEU A 11 -37.48 -16.79 -9.74
N LEU A 12 -36.94 -15.96 -8.87
CA LEU A 12 -37.69 -15.38 -7.75
C LEU A 12 -37.11 -14.01 -7.40
N ALA A 13 -37.86 -12.99 -7.84
CA ALA A 13 -37.76 -11.60 -7.40
C ALA A 13 -38.60 -11.43 -6.12
N LEU A 14 -38.13 -10.63 -5.15
CA LEU A 14 -38.86 -10.00 -4.04
C LEU A 14 -37.80 -9.25 -3.20
N SER A 15 -37.92 -8.01 -2.72
CA SER A 15 -38.95 -6.97 -2.77
C SER A 15 -38.40 -5.73 -2.03
N LEU A 16 -38.84 -4.53 -2.43
CA LEU A 16 -38.58 -3.25 -1.75
C LEU A 16 -39.22 -3.18 -0.35
N SER A 17 -38.59 -2.44 0.57
CA SER A 17 -39.19 -1.67 1.69
C SER A 17 -38.05 -1.22 2.64
N ALA A 18 -38.01 -0.06 3.28
CA ALA A 18 -38.86 1.12 3.29
C ALA A 18 -38.01 2.29 3.85
N CYS A 19 -38.32 3.52 3.42
CA CYS A 19 -37.88 4.75 4.06
C CYS A 19 -38.48 4.87 5.46
N THR A 20 -37.69 5.29 6.44
CA THR A 20 -38.21 5.98 7.63
C THR A 20 -37.50 7.33 7.73
N SER A 21 -38.21 8.39 7.38
CA SER A 21 -37.86 9.76 7.77
C SER A 21 -37.90 9.85 9.30
N GLY A 22 -36.77 10.22 9.89
CA GLY A 22 -36.70 10.75 11.24
C GLY A 22 -36.11 12.14 11.15
N ASP A 23 -36.98 13.15 11.17
CA ASP A 23 -36.62 14.56 11.35
C ASP A 23 -36.54 14.82 12.86
N ALA A 24 -35.34 15.14 13.34
CA ALA A 24 -35.11 15.67 14.68
C ALA A 24 -33.76 16.42 14.68
N GLU A 25 -33.81 17.72 14.37
CA GLU A 25 -32.84 18.71 14.86
C GLU A 25 -33.52 19.55 15.96
N PRO A 26 -32.83 20.39 16.76
CA PRO A 26 -31.38 20.58 16.94
C PRO A 26 -30.96 20.50 18.43
N GLY A 27 -29.66 20.33 18.72
CA GLY A 27 -29.17 20.47 20.08
C GLY A 27 -27.67 20.25 20.25
N GLU A 28 -26.97 21.37 20.45
CA GLU A 28 -25.73 21.53 21.22
C GLU A 28 -24.50 20.68 20.88
N GLU A 29 -23.53 21.42 20.32
CA GLU A 29 -22.09 21.27 20.46
C GLU A 29 -21.65 20.45 21.69
N ALA A 30 -21.21 19.22 21.45
CA ALA A 30 -20.25 18.54 22.29
C ALA A 30 -19.05 18.22 21.42
N ASP A 31 -18.02 19.05 21.56
CA ASP A 31 -16.65 18.87 21.11
C ASP A 31 -16.25 17.39 21.13
N ALA A 32 -16.37 16.73 19.97
CA ALA A 32 -15.88 15.39 19.76
C ALA A 32 -14.35 15.49 19.69
N LYS A 33 -13.73 15.40 20.87
CA LYS A 33 -12.32 15.14 21.08
C LYS A 33 -11.80 14.22 19.96
N PRO A 34 -10.79 14.64 19.17
CA PRO A 34 -10.29 13.79 18.10
C PRO A 34 -9.89 12.45 18.70
N ALA A 35 -10.53 11.39 18.18
CA ALA A 35 -10.18 10.02 18.48
C ALA A 35 -8.67 9.92 18.28
N SER A 36 -7.97 9.57 19.36
CA SER A 36 -6.53 9.40 19.34
C SER A 36 -6.18 8.50 18.17
N ALA A 37 -5.44 9.05 17.20
CA ALA A 37 -4.78 8.26 16.20
C ALA A 37 -4.05 7.15 16.96
N THR A 38 -4.50 5.92 16.76
CA THR A 38 -3.77 4.74 17.19
C THR A 38 -2.37 4.92 16.66
N SER A 39 -1.42 5.26 17.54
CA SER A 39 -0.01 5.13 17.25
C SER A 39 0.20 3.66 16.98
N ALA A 40 0.12 3.28 15.70
CA ALA A 40 0.70 2.06 15.21
C ALA A 40 2.12 2.04 15.77
N GLY A 41 2.41 1.03 16.58
CA GLY A 41 3.67 0.92 17.29
C GLY A 41 4.82 1.24 16.35
N SER A 42 5.57 2.28 16.70
CA SER A 42 6.73 2.76 15.97
C SER A 42 7.82 1.68 16.05
N SER A 43 7.67 0.63 15.25
CA SER A 43 8.76 -0.21 14.80
C SER A 43 9.51 0.65 13.79
N THR A 44 10.41 1.50 14.30
CA THR A 44 11.27 2.33 13.46
C THR A 44 12.27 1.41 12.79
N LEU A 45 11.87 0.88 11.64
CA LEU A 45 12.77 0.22 10.71
C LEU A 45 13.66 1.30 10.09
N ASP A 46 14.66 1.75 10.85
CA ASP A 46 15.60 2.79 10.45
C ASP A 46 16.26 2.44 9.10
N LEU A 47 15.96 3.26 8.10
CA LEU A 47 16.41 3.12 6.71
C LEU A 47 17.80 3.72 6.45
N LYS A 48 18.43 4.36 7.46
CA LYS A 48 19.75 4.99 7.36
C LYS A 48 19.86 5.95 6.16
N LEU A 49 18.88 6.84 6.06
CA LEU A 49 18.72 7.73 4.91
C LEU A 49 19.85 8.78 4.84
N PRO A 50 20.25 9.22 3.62
CA PRO A 50 21.23 10.29 3.48
C PRO A 50 20.70 11.60 4.08
N LYS A 51 21.52 12.30 4.86
CA LYS A 51 21.12 13.51 5.63
C LYS A 51 20.53 14.65 4.80
N ASN A 52 20.99 14.79 3.55
CA ASN A 52 20.60 15.88 2.65
C ASN A 52 19.99 15.31 1.35
N ALA A 53 19.26 14.19 1.45
CA ALA A 53 18.55 13.63 0.32
C ALA A 53 17.35 14.50 -0.07
N LYS A 54 17.08 14.58 -1.38
CA LYS A 54 15.81 15.07 -1.88
C LYS A 54 14.84 13.90 -1.93
N TYR A 55 13.78 13.96 -1.12
CA TYR A 55 12.79 12.89 -1.02
C TYR A 55 11.78 13.00 -2.15
N LEU A 56 11.58 11.90 -2.87
CA LEU A 56 10.45 11.69 -3.78
C LEU A 56 9.29 11.10 -2.98
N ILE A 57 9.59 10.13 -2.11
CA ILE A 57 8.70 9.56 -1.12
C ILE A 57 9.43 9.56 0.23
N PRO A 58 8.91 10.24 1.27
CA PRO A 58 9.50 10.20 2.61
C PRO A 58 9.38 8.80 3.21
N GLU A 59 10.11 8.54 4.29
CA GLU A 59 10.01 7.26 5.00
C GLU A 59 8.55 6.94 5.33
N THR A 60 8.10 5.82 4.77
CA THR A 60 6.74 5.31 4.89
C THR A 60 6.84 3.90 5.44
N THR A 61 6.16 3.65 6.55
CA THR A 61 6.09 2.34 7.18
C THR A 61 4.75 1.68 6.94
N GLY A 62 4.71 0.35 6.94
CA GLY A 62 3.47 -0.39 6.78
C GLY A 62 3.58 -1.87 7.09
N SER A 63 2.46 -2.55 6.91
CA SER A 63 2.28 -4.00 6.94
C SER A 63 1.29 -4.38 5.83
N GLY A 64 1.41 -5.58 5.29
CA GLY A 64 0.58 -6.00 4.16
C GLY A 64 0.91 -5.24 2.87
N THR A 65 0.10 -5.45 1.84
CA THR A 65 0.31 -4.86 0.52
C THR A 65 -0.11 -3.38 0.47
N LYS A 66 0.73 -2.52 -0.10
CA LYS A 66 0.42 -1.10 -0.32
C LYS A 66 0.96 -0.59 -1.65
N LYS A 67 0.11 0.13 -2.38
CA LYS A 67 0.54 1.00 -3.48
C LYS A 67 1.08 2.30 -2.89
N ILE A 68 2.31 2.66 -3.25
CA ILE A 68 2.94 3.93 -2.89
C ILE A 68 2.34 5.03 -3.78
N ASP A 69 2.18 6.23 -3.22
CA ASP A 69 1.69 7.37 -3.97
C ASP A 69 2.58 7.61 -5.21
N PRO A 70 1.99 7.97 -6.36
CA PRO A 70 2.77 8.28 -7.55
C PRO A 70 3.76 9.41 -7.30
N PHE A 71 4.93 9.33 -7.93
CA PHE A 71 6.00 10.32 -7.79
C PHE A 71 6.72 10.53 -9.12
N LEU A 72 7.40 11.67 -9.24
CA LEU A 72 8.18 12.02 -10.43
C LEU A 72 9.64 12.22 -10.00
N SER A 73 10.56 11.66 -10.77
CA SER A 73 11.98 11.95 -10.63
C SER A 73 12.35 13.12 -11.55
N GLU A 74 13.15 14.07 -11.07
CA GLU A 74 13.74 15.12 -11.91
C GLU A 74 15.03 14.65 -12.60
N LYS A 75 15.41 13.40 -12.38
CA LYS A 75 16.57 12.73 -12.97
C LYS A 75 16.14 11.46 -13.67
N ASP A 76 17.08 10.87 -14.39
CA ASP A 76 16.95 9.57 -15.04
C ASP A 76 17.17 8.40 -14.06
N VAL A 77 17.32 8.69 -12.76
CA VAL A 77 17.52 7.68 -11.72
C VAL A 77 16.96 8.12 -10.37
N TYR A 78 16.34 7.19 -9.66
CA TYR A 78 16.01 7.31 -8.24
C TYR A 78 16.54 6.13 -7.43
N THR A 79 16.70 6.33 -6.12
CA THR A 79 17.18 5.30 -5.20
C THR A 79 16.07 4.91 -4.23
N VAL A 80 15.82 3.61 -4.11
CA VAL A 80 14.91 3.03 -3.12
C VAL A 80 15.72 2.52 -1.94
N HIS A 81 15.36 2.96 -0.74
CA HIS A 81 15.81 2.41 0.53
C HIS A 81 14.67 1.62 1.14
N VAL A 82 14.88 0.35 1.45
CA VAL A 82 13.82 -0.50 1.99
C VAL A 82 14.35 -1.44 3.06
N ARG A 83 13.52 -1.69 4.06
CA ARG A 83 13.77 -2.69 5.09
C ARG A 83 12.46 -3.37 5.45
N CYS A 84 12.52 -4.67 5.70
CA CYS A 84 11.40 -5.41 6.25
C CYS A 84 11.83 -6.33 7.38
N ASP A 85 10.91 -6.57 8.30
CA ASP A 85 11.05 -7.49 9.42
C ASP A 85 9.87 -8.47 9.43
N GLY A 86 10.16 -9.74 9.68
CA GLY A 86 9.24 -10.85 9.45
C GLY A 86 9.87 -11.99 8.65
N GLU A 87 9.06 -13.02 8.41
CA GLU A 87 9.44 -14.19 7.61
C GLU A 87 9.19 -13.93 6.12
N GLY A 88 10.05 -14.49 5.27
CA GLY A 88 9.89 -14.45 3.81
C GLY A 88 10.52 -13.23 3.14
N ASN A 89 9.95 -12.84 2.00
CA ASN A 89 10.40 -11.74 1.17
C ASN A 89 9.37 -10.60 1.10
N LEU A 90 9.87 -9.42 0.76
CA LEU A 90 9.12 -8.25 0.35
C LEU A 90 9.29 -8.06 -1.16
N SER A 91 8.20 -8.11 -1.89
CA SER A 91 8.17 -7.82 -3.32
C SER A 91 8.01 -6.32 -3.56
N LEU A 92 8.79 -5.77 -4.50
CA LEU A 92 8.73 -4.40 -4.95
C LEU A 92 8.41 -4.36 -6.45
N GLY A 93 7.25 -3.81 -6.81
CA GLY A 93 6.77 -3.75 -8.19
C GLY A 93 5.46 -4.50 -8.40
N ASP A 94 5.04 -4.60 -9.65
CA ASP A 94 3.87 -5.39 -10.06
C ASP A 94 4.30 -6.82 -10.42
N GLU A 95 3.47 -7.80 -10.07
CA GLU A 95 3.61 -9.21 -10.43
C GLU A 95 3.68 -9.40 -11.95
N ALA A 96 2.99 -8.56 -12.72
CA ALA A 96 3.02 -8.60 -14.18
C ALA A 96 4.39 -8.25 -14.79
N THR A 97 5.27 -7.61 -14.02
CA THR A 97 6.55 -7.06 -14.48
C THR A 97 7.79 -7.71 -13.85
N ASP A 98 7.63 -8.85 -13.18
CA ASP A 98 8.67 -9.52 -12.39
C ASP A 98 9.21 -8.63 -11.25
N PRO A 99 8.56 -8.66 -10.07
CA PRO A 99 8.88 -7.76 -8.98
C PRO A 99 10.23 -8.09 -8.35
N VAL A 100 10.93 -7.06 -7.86
CA VAL A 100 12.19 -7.24 -7.14
C VAL A 100 11.91 -7.82 -5.76
N GLN A 101 12.59 -8.91 -5.42
CA GLN A 101 12.47 -9.58 -4.13
C GLN A 101 13.53 -9.11 -3.14
N VAL A 102 13.10 -8.69 -1.95
CA VAL A 102 13.98 -8.29 -0.84
C VAL A 102 13.75 -9.21 0.34
N LYS A 103 14.79 -9.92 0.78
CA LYS A 103 14.70 -10.81 1.94
C LYS A 103 14.54 -10.03 3.25
N CYS A 104 13.55 -10.41 4.06
CA CYS A 104 13.31 -9.78 5.36
C CYS A 104 14.23 -10.29 6.48
N GLY A 105 14.35 -9.50 7.55
CA GLY A 105 15.27 -9.76 8.66
C GLY A 105 16.73 -9.40 8.36
N GLY A 106 16.99 -8.76 7.21
CA GLY A 106 18.30 -8.33 6.76
C GLY A 106 18.63 -6.87 7.06
N PRO A 107 19.80 -6.39 6.58
CA PRO A 107 20.11 -4.96 6.55
C PRO A 107 19.15 -4.22 5.60
N VAL A 108 19.20 -2.89 5.63
CA VAL A 108 18.52 -2.04 4.64
C VAL A 108 19.02 -2.41 3.23
N ALA A 109 18.11 -2.74 2.34
CA ALA A 109 18.39 -2.90 0.91
C ALA A 109 18.31 -1.54 0.22
N ILE A 110 19.26 -1.28 -0.67
CA ILE A 110 19.39 -0.02 -1.41
C ILE A 110 19.54 -0.36 -2.89
N GLY A 111 18.67 0.18 -3.73
CA GLY A 111 18.67 -0.08 -5.17
C GLY A 111 18.46 1.20 -5.98
N ASN A 112 19.13 1.29 -7.13
CA ASN A 112 18.94 2.38 -8.09
C ASN A 112 18.02 1.90 -9.22
N ILE A 113 17.08 2.75 -9.62
CA ILE A 113 16.13 2.47 -10.69
C ILE A 113 16.25 3.57 -11.73
N PHE A 114 16.52 3.18 -12.97
CA PHE A 114 16.66 4.08 -14.10
C PHE A 114 15.32 4.28 -14.80
N VAL A 115 14.99 5.53 -15.09
CA VAL A 115 13.71 5.95 -15.67
C VAL A 115 13.91 7.07 -16.67
N ASP A 116 12.88 7.34 -17.46
CA ASP A 116 12.84 8.57 -18.25
C ASP A 116 12.63 9.77 -17.32
N GLU A 117 13.41 10.84 -17.53
CA GLU A 117 13.32 12.07 -16.73
C GLU A 117 11.89 12.64 -16.77
N GLY A 118 11.32 12.94 -15.60
CA GLY A 118 9.98 13.49 -15.48
C GLY A 118 8.84 12.50 -15.73
N ALA A 119 9.13 11.22 -15.97
CA ALA A 119 8.08 10.20 -16.07
C ALA A 119 7.49 9.89 -14.69
N GLU A 120 6.16 9.87 -14.59
CA GLU A 120 5.47 9.46 -13.37
C GLU A 120 5.70 7.97 -13.09
N GLN A 121 6.10 7.68 -11.87
CA GLN A 121 6.42 6.35 -11.37
C GLN A 121 5.37 5.92 -10.35
N SER A 122 5.13 4.61 -10.28
CA SER A 122 4.33 4.01 -9.21
C SER A 122 4.97 2.70 -8.78
N LEU A 123 4.91 2.43 -7.47
CA LEU A 123 5.52 1.26 -6.86
C LEU A 123 4.51 0.59 -5.94
N THR A 124 4.44 -0.73 -5.99
CA THR A 124 3.69 -1.54 -5.03
C THR A 124 4.67 -2.28 -4.13
N VAL A 125 4.37 -2.31 -2.84
CA VAL A 125 5.09 -3.07 -1.83
C VAL A 125 4.19 -4.21 -1.38
N SER A 126 4.64 -5.45 -1.53
CA SER A 126 3.84 -6.65 -1.22
C SER A 126 4.67 -7.67 -0.43
N PRO A 127 4.48 -7.78 0.89
CA PRO A 127 5.13 -8.82 1.68
C PRO A 127 4.46 -10.19 1.43
N GLU A 128 5.24 -11.27 1.44
CA GLU A 128 4.71 -12.65 1.35
C GLU A 128 3.80 -13.00 2.54
N SER A 129 4.04 -12.38 3.70
CA SER A 129 3.30 -12.59 4.93
C SER A 129 2.73 -11.27 5.43
N GLU A 130 1.42 -11.25 5.74
CA GLU A 130 0.71 -10.10 6.34
C GLU A 130 1.27 -9.68 7.71
N LYS A 131 2.05 -10.55 8.35
CA LYS A 131 2.73 -10.24 9.62
C LYS A 131 4.05 -9.47 9.43
N THR A 132 4.53 -9.38 8.20
CA THR A 132 5.76 -8.65 7.87
C THR A 132 5.49 -7.16 7.93
N THR A 133 6.32 -6.46 8.68
CA THR A 133 6.36 -4.99 8.66
C THR A 133 7.48 -4.52 7.76
N TRP A 134 7.30 -3.35 7.16
CA TRP A 134 8.26 -2.79 6.24
C TRP A 134 8.34 -1.27 6.38
N ALA A 135 9.48 -0.72 5.97
CA ALA A 135 9.71 0.70 5.78
C ALA A 135 10.36 0.90 4.40
N ILE A 136 9.93 1.95 3.72
CA ILE A 136 10.48 2.36 2.42
C ILE A 136 10.63 3.87 2.35
N ALA A 137 11.69 4.33 1.70
CA ALA A 137 11.84 5.71 1.27
C ALA A 137 12.41 5.73 -0.14
N ILE A 138 12.03 6.74 -0.91
CA ILE A 138 12.50 6.93 -2.28
C ILE A 138 13.10 8.33 -2.37
N VAL A 139 14.35 8.38 -2.82
CA VAL A 139 15.11 9.62 -2.93
C VAL A 139 15.59 9.82 -4.36
N GLU A 140 15.74 11.08 -4.76
CA GLU A 140 16.34 11.42 -6.04
C GLU A 140 17.74 10.79 -6.14
N GLY A 141 18.04 10.17 -7.28
CA GLY A 141 19.36 9.65 -7.58
C GLY A 141 20.34 10.77 -7.89
N LYS A 142 21.63 10.41 -7.93
CA LYS A 142 22.72 11.34 -8.25
C LYS A 142 23.29 11.09 -9.63
#